data_AF-A0A8K0CHB1-F1
#
_entry.id   AF-A0A8K0CHB1-F1
#
_cell.length_a   1.000
_cell.length_b   1.000
_cell.length_c   1.000
_cell.angle_alpha   90.00
_cell.angle_beta   90.00
_cell.angle_gamma   90.00
#
_symmetry.space_group_name_H-M   'P 1'
#
loop_
_entity.id
_entity.type
_entity.pdbx_description
1 polymer ?
#
loop_
_entity_poly.entity_id
_entity_poly.type
_entity_poly.pdbx_seq_one_letter_code
_entity_poly.pdbx_strand_id
1 'polypeptide(L)'
;MLLFLDSEDSDGEGGLGNVNRLIMRPPGHSGKAKRGHLCFDASFETGNLGRVDLINEYEYDLFIRPDTCSPRFRFWFNFTVDNVRQDQRVIFNIVNISKYRNIFNDNMTPVVKSTTRPKWQRIPKHHVFYQRSVVHQGHYVLSFAFGFDREDEVFQFALAPPYSYSKLQSYLSSLESKATHLSDQFTRELLGNSIQKRRLDLITIGSKGTPQSREKRRVIVIMARVHPGESPASFVCQGILELLVSSHPVASILREHVIFKIVPMLNPDGVFLGNYRSTLMGFDLNRSWHIASPWAHPALRATIDMLLALDKNKEFQLDFVLDIHAHSSLKGCFIYGNTYEDVYRYERHIVFPKLLASLADDYVASNTMFNADVNKAGTARRYLCSTLSSKVNCYTFEVSIFGYHPKGSETTIPYTEDSYMRCGRNLVRAFLEYYQVTGTIPVSLTSELSTKRRPKTHRTRPTTRNSTRERPKTTRSQALLHFTDLNIHYESETSGDELQHSNRNQLSPSRHLHDKYTDREEHYIKKVGGGGLIAKSGRFGSPPPSTFVVVPEPSLSIIDFNLITRSGIEEATRKNRHKTHR
;
A
#
# COMPACT_ATOMS: atom_id res chain seq x y z
N MET A 1 26.32 28.51 25.41
CA MET A 1 27.28 29.08 24.46
C MET A 1 28.01 27.92 23.81
N LEU A 2 27.70 27.61 22.56
CA LEU A 2 28.36 26.57 21.76
C LEU A 2 28.79 27.25 20.47
N LEU A 3 30.05 27.09 20.11
CA LEU A 3 30.65 27.70 18.93
C LEU A 3 30.25 26.88 17.70
N PHE A 4 29.67 27.55 16.70
CA PHE A 4 29.70 27.03 15.35
C PHE A 4 31.12 27.18 14.83
N LEU A 5 31.65 26.13 14.20
CA LEU A 5 32.81 26.24 13.33
C LEU A 5 32.25 26.36 11.92
N ASP A 6 32.48 27.51 11.28
CA ASP A 6 32.11 27.73 9.89
C ASP A 6 32.90 26.77 8.99
N SER A 7 32.20 26.12 8.06
CA SER A 7 32.81 25.34 6.99
C SER A 7 32.45 26.00 5.67
N GLU A 8 33.44 26.61 5.01
CA GLU A 8 33.29 27.32 3.75
C GLU A 8 33.12 26.33 2.58
N ASP A 9 31.93 25.74 2.46
CA ASP A 9 31.52 24.86 1.34
C ASP A 9 30.00 24.98 1.07
N SER A 10 29.42 26.16 1.32
CA SER A 10 27.95 26.37 1.41
C SER A 10 27.26 26.90 0.13
N ASP A 11 27.95 27.00 -1.00
CA ASP A 11 27.39 27.47 -2.29
C ASP A 11 26.67 26.34 -3.05
N GLY A 12 25.59 25.79 -2.48
CA GLY A 12 24.81 24.74 -3.16
C GLY A 12 23.50 24.26 -2.52
N GLU A 13 23.27 24.46 -1.22
CA GLU A 13 22.03 24.02 -0.57
C GLU A 13 20.83 24.92 -0.92
N GLY A 14 20.09 24.49 -1.96
CA GLY A 14 18.70 24.93 -2.15
C GLY A 14 17.90 24.64 -0.89
N GLY A 15 17.22 25.66 -0.37
CA GLY A 15 16.86 25.76 1.04
C GLY A 15 16.14 24.57 1.67
N LEU A 16 16.41 24.36 2.98
CA LEU A 16 16.03 23.24 3.85
C LEU A 16 14.52 22.93 4.01
N GLY A 17 13.65 23.56 3.22
CA GLY A 17 12.19 23.44 3.26
C GLY A 17 11.60 22.67 2.07
N ASN A 18 10.29 22.82 1.88
CA ASN A 18 9.61 22.44 0.64
C ASN A 18 9.59 23.65 -0.32
N VAL A 19 9.45 23.41 -1.61
CA VAL A 19 9.17 24.48 -2.60
C VAL A 19 7.84 25.17 -2.28
N ASN A 20 7.83 26.49 -2.39
CA ASN A 20 6.66 27.35 -2.19
C ASN A 20 6.38 28.13 -3.48
N ARG A 21 5.33 27.76 -4.21
CA ARG A 21 4.86 28.45 -5.43
C ARG A 21 5.99 28.80 -6.43
N LEU A 22 6.92 27.87 -6.62
CA LEU A 22 8.15 28.04 -7.40
C LEU A 22 7.86 28.03 -8.90
N ILE A 23 7.86 29.22 -9.53
CA ILE A 23 7.62 29.39 -10.97
C ILE A 23 8.93 29.23 -11.75
N MET A 24 9.07 28.09 -12.44
CA MET A 24 10.19 27.81 -13.33
C MET A 24 10.05 28.61 -14.62
N ARG A 25 11.07 29.42 -14.94
CA ARG A 25 11.15 30.25 -16.14
C ARG A 25 12.27 29.72 -17.04
N PRO A 26 12.07 29.59 -18.37
CA PRO A 26 13.14 29.30 -19.30
C PRO A 26 14.28 30.34 -19.22
N PRO A 27 15.55 29.95 -19.48
CA PRO A 27 16.66 30.89 -19.59
C PRO A 27 16.34 32.06 -20.54
N GLY A 28 16.73 33.27 -20.16
CA GLY A 28 16.46 34.50 -20.90
C GLY A 28 15.05 35.10 -20.71
N HIS A 29 14.10 34.43 -20.06
CA HIS A 29 12.77 35.01 -19.78
C HIS A 29 12.75 35.85 -18.49
N SER A 30 12.90 37.16 -18.61
CA SER A 30 12.63 38.12 -17.53
C SER A 30 11.14 38.52 -17.44
N GLY A 31 10.72 39.02 -16.27
CA GLY A 31 9.38 39.59 -16.06
C GLY A 31 8.30 38.62 -15.57
N LYS A 32 7.04 38.92 -15.94
CA LYS A 32 5.85 38.17 -15.52
C LYS A 32 5.88 36.72 -16.04
N ALA A 33 5.37 35.80 -15.25
CA ALA A 33 5.19 34.41 -15.67
C ALA A 33 4.23 34.32 -16.87
N LYS A 34 4.57 33.52 -17.88
CA LYS A 34 3.68 33.19 -19.00
C LYS A 34 2.97 31.87 -18.71
N ARG A 35 1.86 31.58 -19.40
CA ARG A 35 1.25 30.24 -19.41
C ARG A 35 2.29 29.20 -19.84
N GLY A 36 2.39 28.11 -19.09
CA GLY A 36 3.36 27.03 -19.26
C GLY A 36 4.69 27.21 -18.51
N HIS A 37 4.92 28.37 -17.87
CA HIS A 37 5.99 28.49 -16.88
C HIS A 37 5.56 27.76 -15.59
N LEU A 38 5.83 26.46 -15.51
CA LEU A 38 5.30 25.59 -14.45
C LEU A 38 5.58 26.12 -13.05
N CYS A 39 4.52 26.18 -12.23
CA CYS A 39 4.53 26.62 -10.85
C CYS A 39 4.45 25.40 -9.92
N PHE A 40 5.53 25.09 -9.21
CA PHE A 40 5.60 23.93 -8.31
C PHE A 40 5.35 24.36 -6.86
N ASP A 41 4.43 23.68 -6.18
CA ASP A 41 4.21 23.89 -4.74
C ASP A 41 4.13 22.57 -3.98
N ALA A 42 4.79 22.54 -2.82
CA ALA A 42 4.67 21.49 -1.82
C ALA A 42 4.54 22.06 -0.39
N SER A 43 4.17 23.34 -0.26
CA SER A 43 4.08 24.05 1.03
C SER A 43 2.73 23.83 1.73
N PHE A 44 2.28 22.57 1.76
CA PHE A 44 1.01 22.12 2.34
C PHE A 44 1.19 20.83 3.18
N GLU A 45 0.16 20.46 3.93
CA GLU A 45 0.19 19.27 4.78
C GLU A 45 0.44 17.97 3.98
N THR A 46 1.39 17.15 4.43
CA THR A 46 1.94 15.97 3.72
C THR A 46 2.72 16.28 2.42
N GLY A 47 2.95 17.55 2.09
CA GLY A 47 3.75 17.94 0.92
C GLY A 47 5.23 17.58 1.09
N ASN A 48 5.88 17.15 0.01
CA ASN A 48 7.33 16.96 -0.04
C ASN A 48 7.84 17.09 -1.49
N LEU A 49 8.61 18.15 -1.71
CA LEU A 49 9.49 18.43 -2.86
C LEU A 49 10.36 19.61 -2.44
N GLY A 50 11.69 19.46 -2.37
CA GLY A 50 12.60 20.46 -1.81
C GLY A 50 13.18 21.43 -2.85
N ARG A 51 13.53 20.93 -4.03
CA ARG A 51 14.12 21.71 -5.14
C ARG A 51 13.63 21.20 -6.49
N VAL A 52 13.56 22.10 -7.47
CA VAL A 52 13.22 21.82 -8.87
C VAL A 52 14.19 22.58 -9.75
N ASP A 53 14.85 21.86 -10.66
CA ASP A 53 15.75 22.42 -11.66
C ASP A 53 15.14 22.25 -13.05
N LEU A 54 15.27 23.26 -13.92
CA LEU A 54 14.78 23.22 -15.31
C LEU A 54 15.96 22.86 -16.22
N ILE A 55 15.94 21.65 -16.79
CA ILE A 55 17.06 21.10 -17.58
C ILE A 55 16.96 21.53 -19.05
N ASN A 56 15.75 21.54 -19.61
CA ASN A 56 15.41 22.11 -20.92
C ASN A 56 13.92 22.52 -20.94
N GLU A 57 13.39 22.96 -22.09
CA GLU A 57 11.98 23.43 -22.20
C GLU A 57 10.94 22.38 -21.73
N TYR A 58 11.28 21.09 -21.75
CA TYR A 58 10.36 19.99 -21.48
C TYR A 58 10.79 19.10 -20.30
N GLU A 59 11.90 19.39 -19.61
CA GLU A 59 12.51 18.45 -18.65
C GLU A 59 12.91 19.12 -17.34
N TYR A 60 12.56 18.46 -16.23
CA TYR A 60 12.69 18.97 -14.87
C TYR A 60 13.27 17.91 -13.94
N ASP A 61 14.36 18.26 -13.25
CA ASP A 61 14.91 17.45 -12.17
C ASP A 61 14.26 17.86 -10.84
N LEU A 62 13.72 16.86 -10.14
CA LEU A 62 12.93 16.99 -8.93
C LEU A 62 13.68 16.35 -7.75
N PHE A 63 13.91 17.14 -6.72
CA PHE A 63 14.66 16.72 -5.53
C PHE A 63 13.70 16.57 -4.34
N ILE A 64 13.48 15.34 -3.88
CA ILE A 64 12.76 15.05 -2.65
C ILE A 64 13.46 15.75 -1.47
N ARG A 65 12.70 16.49 -0.64
CA ARG A 65 13.20 17.06 0.62
C ARG A 65 13.52 15.89 1.57
N PRO A 66 14.73 15.80 2.14
CA PRO A 66 15.02 14.79 3.15
C PRO A 66 14.09 14.92 4.35
N ASP A 67 13.80 13.80 5.01
CA ASP A 67 13.06 13.77 6.27
C ASP A 67 13.62 14.77 7.29
N THR A 68 12.74 15.46 8.01
CA THR A 68 13.15 16.45 9.01
C THR A 68 14.07 15.81 10.06
N CYS A 69 15.22 16.47 10.29
CA CYS A 69 16.32 15.98 11.12
C CYS A 69 16.87 14.58 10.73
N SER A 70 16.66 14.10 9.50
CA SER A 70 17.15 12.80 9.04
C SER A 70 17.53 12.81 7.54
N PRO A 71 18.75 13.27 7.18
CA PRO A 71 19.19 13.41 5.78
C PRO A 71 19.33 12.08 5.02
N ARG A 72 19.06 10.93 5.65
CA ARG A 72 19.14 9.59 5.06
C ARG A 72 17.86 9.18 4.30
N PHE A 73 16.69 9.74 4.64
CA PHE A 73 15.41 9.27 4.07
C PHE A 73 14.87 10.24 3.01
N ARG A 74 14.74 9.74 1.77
CA ARG A 74 14.09 10.39 0.62
C ARG A 74 13.35 9.33 -0.19
N PHE A 75 12.02 9.31 -0.10
CA PHE A 75 11.18 8.36 -0.85
C PHE A 75 9.73 8.84 -1.00
N TRP A 76 9.15 9.43 0.06
CA TRP A 76 7.87 10.12 -0.04
C TRP A 76 8.04 11.43 -0.81
N PHE A 77 7.25 11.61 -1.87
CA PHE A 77 7.07 12.87 -2.57
C PHE A 77 5.58 13.16 -2.72
N ASN A 78 5.21 14.44 -2.66
CA ASN A 78 3.84 14.92 -2.83
C ASN A 78 3.88 16.40 -3.14
N PHE A 79 3.53 16.78 -4.37
CA PHE A 79 3.61 18.16 -4.85
C PHE A 79 2.47 18.48 -5.81
N THR A 80 2.24 19.77 -6.03
CA THR A 80 1.32 20.31 -7.01
C THR A 80 2.05 21.07 -8.11
N VAL A 81 1.44 21.10 -9.30
CA VAL A 81 1.87 21.89 -10.45
C VAL A 81 0.68 22.73 -10.94
N ASP A 82 0.85 24.06 -10.99
CA ASP A 82 -0.07 25.02 -11.59
C ASP A 82 0.61 25.86 -12.69
N ASN A 83 -0.11 26.83 -13.26
CA ASN A 83 0.29 27.67 -14.40
C ASN A 83 0.72 26.88 -15.66
N VAL A 84 0.21 25.66 -15.83
CA VAL A 84 0.40 24.83 -17.02
C VAL A 84 -0.20 25.49 -18.27
N ARG A 85 0.24 25.06 -19.46
CA ARG A 85 -0.42 25.38 -20.75
C ARG A 85 -1.08 24.10 -21.29
N GLN A 86 -2.23 24.23 -21.96
CA GLN A 86 -2.85 23.10 -22.65
C GLN A 86 -1.88 22.47 -23.68
N ASP A 87 -1.92 21.14 -23.80
CA ASP A 87 -1.07 20.29 -24.63
C ASP A 87 0.45 20.40 -24.35
N GLN A 88 0.84 21.08 -23.26
CA GLN A 88 2.21 21.07 -22.77
C GLN A 88 2.59 19.67 -22.28
N ARG A 89 3.75 19.19 -22.72
CA ARG A 89 4.30 17.87 -22.38
C ARG A 89 5.59 18.07 -21.60
N VAL A 90 5.80 17.29 -20.55
CA VAL A 90 7.01 17.40 -19.72
C VAL A 90 7.49 16.04 -19.24
N ILE A 91 8.76 15.96 -18.89
CA ILE A 91 9.41 14.84 -18.21
C ILE A 91 9.80 15.32 -16.81
N PHE A 92 9.36 14.57 -15.80
CA PHE A 92 9.71 14.79 -14.40
C PHE A 92 10.68 13.70 -13.93
N ASN A 93 11.92 14.08 -13.64
CA ASN A 93 12.97 13.19 -13.15
C ASN A 93 13.09 13.31 -11.64
N ILE A 94 12.64 12.33 -10.86
CA ILE A 94 12.93 12.32 -9.41
C ILE A 94 14.30 11.66 -9.18
N VAL A 95 15.33 12.49 -8.96
CA VAL A 95 16.75 12.10 -9.08
C VAL A 95 17.43 11.61 -7.79
N ASN A 96 16.86 11.89 -6.62
CA ASN A 96 17.56 11.73 -5.32
C ASN A 96 16.93 10.71 -4.35
N ILE A 97 16.15 9.74 -4.86
CA ILE A 97 15.55 8.65 -4.07
C ILE A 97 16.64 7.85 -3.34
N SER A 98 16.57 7.79 -2.00
CA SER A 98 17.61 7.13 -1.19
C SER A 98 17.39 5.63 -0.96
N LYS A 99 16.25 5.08 -1.36
CA LYS A 99 15.94 3.64 -1.18
C LYS A 99 16.14 2.86 -2.48
N TYR A 100 17.24 2.14 -2.61
CA TYR A 100 17.59 1.31 -3.78
C TYR A 100 16.54 0.22 -4.09
N ARG A 101 16.37 -0.76 -3.18
CA ARG A 101 15.45 -1.89 -3.36
C ARG A 101 14.02 -1.48 -3.02
N ASN A 102 13.36 -0.82 -3.97
CA ASN A 102 11.95 -0.42 -3.91
C ASN A 102 11.12 -1.02 -5.07
N ILE A 103 9.81 -0.83 -5.03
CA ILE A 103 8.85 -1.43 -5.96
C ILE A 103 8.68 -0.69 -7.32
N PHE A 104 9.38 0.43 -7.57
CA PHE A 104 9.51 0.98 -8.92
C PHE A 104 10.33 0.04 -9.83
N ASN A 105 11.28 -0.72 -9.26
CA ASN A 105 11.96 -1.83 -9.97
C ASN A 105 10.99 -2.94 -10.40
N ASP A 106 9.84 -3.06 -9.73
CA ASP A 106 8.75 -3.97 -10.09
C ASP A 106 7.47 -3.19 -10.47
N ASN A 107 7.65 -2.28 -11.43
CA ASN A 107 6.60 -1.73 -12.27
C ASN A 107 5.58 -0.81 -11.57
N MET A 108 5.83 -0.38 -10.33
CA MET A 108 5.03 0.67 -9.70
C MET A 108 5.12 1.98 -10.50
N THR A 109 4.04 2.75 -10.48
CA THR A 109 4.00 4.12 -11.01
C THR A 109 3.45 5.11 -9.99
N PRO A 110 3.83 6.41 -10.07
CA PRO A 110 3.25 7.46 -9.24
C PRO A 110 1.73 7.57 -9.38
N VAL A 111 1.08 8.20 -8.40
CA VAL A 111 -0.32 8.63 -8.53
C VAL A 111 -0.42 10.11 -8.85
N VAL A 112 -1.44 10.45 -9.63
CA VAL A 112 -1.80 11.80 -10.05
C VAL A 112 -3.31 12.01 -9.90
N LYS A 113 -3.71 13.25 -9.63
CA LYS A 113 -5.10 13.74 -9.73
C LYS A 113 -5.07 15.21 -10.18
N SER A 114 -6.24 15.81 -10.42
CA SER A 114 -6.35 17.25 -10.69
C SER A 114 -7.56 17.89 -10.00
N THR A 115 -7.71 19.22 -10.09
CA THR A 115 -8.81 19.97 -9.47
C THR A 115 -10.19 19.41 -9.81
N THR A 116 -10.47 19.10 -11.08
CA THR A 116 -11.78 18.55 -11.50
C THR A 116 -11.84 17.02 -11.46
N ARG A 117 -10.68 16.34 -11.41
CA ARG A 117 -10.54 14.88 -11.32
C ARG A 117 -9.89 14.51 -9.98
N PRO A 118 -10.62 14.61 -8.85
CA PRO A 118 -10.04 14.45 -7.50
C PRO A 118 -9.68 13.00 -7.11
N LYS A 119 -10.16 12.02 -7.88
CA LYS A 119 -9.91 10.58 -7.72
C LYS A 119 -8.47 10.27 -8.17
N TRP A 120 -7.64 9.74 -7.27
CA TRP A 120 -6.27 9.38 -7.59
C TRP A 120 -6.21 8.26 -8.64
N GLN A 121 -5.49 8.52 -9.74
CA GLN A 121 -5.20 7.58 -10.81
C GLN A 121 -3.68 7.32 -10.84
N ARG A 122 -3.25 6.11 -11.21
CA ARG A 122 -1.82 5.85 -11.45
C ARG A 122 -1.43 6.29 -12.85
N ILE A 123 -0.22 6.83 -12.99
CA ILE A 123 0.37 7.11 -14.30
C ILE A 123 0.55 5.76 -15.04
N PRO A 124 0.10 5.61 -16.29
CA PRO A 124 0.36 4.41 -17.10
C PRO A 124 1.83 4.04 -17.18
N LYS A 125 2.12 2.73 -17.07
CA LYS A 125 3.46 2.15 -17.00
C LYS A 125 4.39 2.60 -18.13
N HIS A 126 3.89 2.78 -19.35
CA HIS A 126 4.69 3.10 -20.53
C HIS A 126 5.26 4.53 -20.58
N HIS A 127 5.04 5.35 -19.54
CA HIS A 127 5.72 6.63 -19.34
C HIS A 127 6.67 6.68 -18.15
N VAL A 128 6.72 5.61 -17.36
CA VAL A 128 7.41 5.61 -16.07
C VAL A 128 8.61 4.69 -16.16
N PHE A 129 9.79 5.28 -16.02
CA PHE A 129 11.08 4.62 -16.15
C PHE A 129 11.81 4.75 -14.81
N TYR A 130 12.33 3.63 -14.30
CA TYR A 130 13.13 3.61 -13.08
C TYR A 130 14.46 2.94 -13.37
N GLN A 131 15.51 3.74 -13.52
CA GLN A 131 16.79 3.30 -14.08
C GLN A 131 17.98 4.07 -13.51
N ARG A 132 19.17 3.46 -13.53
CA ARG A 132 20.41 4.19 -13.26
C ARG A 132 20.69 5.21 -14.36
N SER A 133 21.00 6.44 -14.01
CA SER A 133 21.44 7.46 -14.96
C SER A 133 22.92 7.80 -14.75
N VAL A 134 23.69 7.81 -15.83
CA VAL A 134 25.11 8.24 -15.82
C VAL A 134 25.21 9.75 -15.50
N VAL A 135 24.26 10.56 -15.98
CA VAL A 135 24.22 12.01 -15.74
C VAL A 135 24.07 12.32 -14.25
N HIS A 136 23.28 11.54 -13.52
CA HIS A 136 23.08 11.68 -12.07
C HIS A 136 23.94 10.67 -11.30
N GLN A 137 25.24 10.60 -11.64
CA GLN A 137 26.29 9.88 -10.90
C GLN A 137 26.02 8.37 -10.66
N GLY A 138 25.24 7.73 -11.55
CA GLY A 138 24.88 6.31 -11.43
C GLY A 138 23.75 6.02 -10.42
N HIS A 139 23.13 7.05 -9.85
CA HIS A 139 21.91 6.94 -9.03
C HIS A 139 20.71 6.48 -9.86
N TYR A 140 19.73 5.88 -9.19
CA TYR A 140 18.44 5.55 -9.81
C TYR A 140 17.54 6.78 -9.86
N VAL A 141 17.07 7.09 -11.06
CA VAL A 141 16.10 8.17 -11.33
C VAL A 141 14.75 7.55 -11.66
N LEU A 142 13.70 8.13 -11.07
CA LEU A 142 12.31 7.87 -11.45
C LEU A 142 11.86 8.97 -12.42
N SER A 143 12.00 8.70 -13.71
CA SER A 143 11.52 9.59 -14.78
C SER A 143 10.07 9.25 -15.11
N PHE A 144 9.18 10.23 -15.13
CA PHE A 144 7.83 10.06 -15.65
C PHE A 144 7.40 11.20 -16.57
N ALA A 145 6.90 10.84 -17.75
CA ALA A 145 6.37 11.81 -18.70
C ALA A 145 4.88 12.10 -18.45
N PHE A 146 4.48 13.36 -18.64
CA PHE A 146 3.11 13.85 -18.43
C PHE A 146 2.69 14.84 -19.51
N GLY A 147 1.39 14.92 -19.78
CA GLY A 147 0.78 15.89 -20.69
C GLY A 147 -0.39 16.60 -20.01
N PHE A 148 -0.41 17.93 -20.06
CA PHE A 148 -1.45 18.75 -19.44
C PHE A 148 -2.59 19.02 -20.43
N ASP A 149 -3.74 18.38 -20.24
CA ASP A 149 -4.95 18.60 -21.04
C ASP A 149 -5.68 19.90 -20.73
N ARG A 150 -5.51 20.47 -19.53
CA ARG A 150 -6.26 21.64 -19.06
C ARG A 150 -5.39 22.65 -18.34
N GLU A 151 -5.48 23.91 -18.77
CA GLU A 151 -4.73 25.01 -18.16
C GLU A 151 -5.43 25.66 -16.94
N ASP A 152 -6.70 25.38 -16.70
CA ASP A 152 -7.43 25.86 -15.51
C ASP A 152 -7.28 24.94 -14.29
N GLU A 153 -6.51 23.86 -14.40
CA GLU A 153 -6.35 22.84 -13.36
C GLU A 153 -5.00 22.92 -12.62
N VAL A 154 -5.04 22.53 -11.34
CA VAL A 154 -3.86 22.21 -10.54
C VAL A 154 -3.72 20.68 -10.53
N PHE A 155 -2.55 20.18 -10.91
CA PHE A 155 -2.25 18.74 -10.94
C PHE A 155 -1.46 18.38 -9.68
N GLN A 156 -1.89 17.35 -8.94
CA GLN A 156 -1.17 16.87 -7.75
C GLN A 156 -0.56 15.50 -8.02
N PHE A 157 0.75 15.36 -7.79
CA PHE A 157 1.53 14.14 -7.98
C PHE A 157 2.06 13.63 -6.64
N ALA A 158 1.97 12.32 -6.38
CA ALA A 158 2.46 11.72 -5.14
C ALA A 158 2.94 10.27 -5.32
N LEU A 159 3.74 9.79 -4.36
CA LEU A 159 4.17 8.39 -4.28
C LEU A 159 2.97 7.43 -4.18
N ALA A 160 2.03 7.74 -3.29
CA ALA A 160 0.79 7.02 -3.05
C ALA A 160 -0.29 8.04 -2.60
N PRO A 161 -1.59 7.70 -2.61
CA PRO A 161 -2.63 8.63 -2.18
C PRO A 161 -2.35 9.17 -0.77
N PRO A 162 -2.19 10.50 -0.58
CA PRO A 162 -1.89 11.08 0.72
C PRO A 162 -3.08 10.95 1.68
N TYR A 163 -2.75 10.67 2.94
CA TYR A 163 -3.69 10.67 4.05
C TYR A 163 -3.10 11.54 5.14
N SER A 164 -3.60 12.77 5.25
CA SER A 164 -3.09 13.80 6.15
C SER A 164 -3.64 13.64 7.58
N TYR A 165 -3.04 14.34 8.54
CA TYR A 165 -3.56 14.38 9.91
C TYR A 165 -4.87 15.16 9.95
N SER A 166 -5.02 16.26 9.19
CA SER A 166 -6.32 16.95 9.06
C SER A 166 -7.41 16.04 8.46
N LYS A 167 -7.10 15.26 7.40
CA LYS A 167 -8.02 14.26 6.83
C LYS A 167 -8.45 13.26 7.90
N LEU A 168 -7.53 12.79 8.75
CA LEU A 168 -7.85 11.90 9.87
C LEU A 168 -8.76 12.58 10.90
N GLN A 169 -8.44 13.79 11.35
CA GLN A 169 -9.22 14.50 12.36
C GLN A 169 -10.67 14.75 11.91
N SER A 170 -10.87 15.22 10.66
CA SER A 170 -12.20 15.38 10.07
C SER A 170 -12.93 14.04 9.87
N TYR A 171 -12.22 12.99 9.43
CA TYR A 171 -12.80 11.64 9.31
C TYR A 171 -13.26 11.10 10.66
N LEU A 172 -12.46 11.22 11.72
CA LEU A 172 -12.81 10.72 13.05
C LEU A 172 -14.03 11.45 13.64
N SER A 173 -14.16 12.76 13.42
CA SER A 173 -15.37 13.49 13.84
C SER A 173 -16.61 13.08 13.04
N SER A 174 -16.47 12.74 11.75
CA SER A 174 -17.56 12.16 10.95
C SER A 174 -17.91 10.73 11.39
N LEU A 175 -16.91 9.93 11.77
CA LEU A 175 -17.08 8.57 12.28
C LEU A 175 -17.83 8.57 13.62
N GLU A 176 -17.46 9.49 14.52
CA GLU A 176 -18.11 9.70 15.81
C GLU A 176 -19.59 10.07 15.67
N SER A 177 -19.91 10.97 14.73
CA SER A 177 -21.31 11.28 14.37
C SER A 177 -22.08 10.04 13.85
N LYS A 178 -21.44 9.19 13.02
CA LYS A 178 -22.04 7.91 12.56
C LYS A 178 -22.17 6.87 13.67
N ALA A 179 -21.26 6.90 14.65
CA ALA A 179 -21.22 5.97 15.78
C ALA A 179 -22.22 6.31 16.91
N THR A 180 -23.00 7.38 16.79
CA THR A 180 -24.07 7.75 17.75
C THR A 180 -25.01 6.60 18.09
N HIS A 181 -25.32 5.73 17.12
CA HIS A 181 -26.16 4.54 17.32
C HIS A 181 -25.51 3.41 18.17
N LEU A 182 -24.23 3.53 18.52
CA LEU A 182 -23.49 2.58 19.35
C LEU A 182 -23.37 3.03 20.82
N SER A 183 -23.75 4.27 21.13
CA SER A 183 -23.74 4.86 22.48
C SER A 183 -22.48 4.51 23.27
N ASP A 184 -22.59 3.81 24.40
CA ASP A 184 -21.47 3.46 25.29
C ASP A 184 -20.40 2.59 24.64
N GLN A 185 -20.71 1.92 23.52
CA GLN A 185 -19.79 1.03 22.80
C GLN A 185 -18.79 1.78 21.91
N PHE A 186 -18.84 3.11 21.81
CA PHE A 186 -17.86 3.92 21.07
C PHE A 186 -17.36 5.07 21.93
N THR A 187 -16.04 5.27 22.05
CA THR A 187 -15.45 6.52 22.55
C THR A 187 -14.19 6.92 21.79
N ARG A 188 -14.00 8.24 21.65
CA ARG A 188 -12.82 8.88 21.05
C ARG A 188 -12.03 9.66 22.10
N GLU A 189 -10.99 9.04 22.63
CA GLU A 189 -10.23 9.52 23.78
C GLU A 189 -8.89 10.15 23.34
N LEU A 190 -8.36 11.08 24.15
CA LEU A 190 -7.01 11.63 23.97
C LEU A 190 -6.01 10.69 24.65
N LEU A 191 -5.25 9.92 23.87
CA LEU A 191 -4.20 9.03 24.39
C LEU A 191 -2.97 9.82 24.88
N GLY A 192 -2.68 10.92 24.19
CA GLY A 192 -1.52 11.77 24.45
C GLY A 192 -1.34 12.80 23.35
N ASN A 193 -0.17 13.43 23.33
CA ASN A 193 0.17 14.45 22.35
C ASN A 193 1.51 14.14 21.69
N SER A 194 1.67 14.61 20.45
CA SER A 194 2.96 14.63 19.76
C SER A 194 3.90 15.71 20.31
N ILE A 195 5.09 15.84 19.71
CA ILE A 195 6.06 16.86 20.10
C ILE A 195 5.50 18.25 19.79
N GLN A 196 4.95 18.45 18.59
CA GLN A 196 4.24 19.68 18.20
C GLN A 196 2.77 19.74 18.69
N LYS A 197 2.44 19.01 19.77
CA LYS A 197 1.12 19.03 20.43
C LYS A 197 -0.08 18.68 19.54
N ARG A 198 0.11 17.88 18.49
CA ARG A 198 -0.98 17.24 17.75
C ARG A 198 -1.58 16.12 18.60
N ARG A 199 -2.91 15.99 18.56
CA ARG A 199 -3.68 15.01 19.34
C ARG A 199 -3.41 13.59 18.85
N LEU A 200 -3.04 12.70 19.76
CA LEU A 200 -3.04 11.26 19.52
C LEU A 200 -4.40 10.70 19.96
N ASP A 201 -5.24 10.34 18.98
CA ASP A 201 -6.54 9.72 19.23
C ASP A 201 -6.42 8.24 19.58
N LEU A 202 -7.16 7.81 20.61
CA LEU A 202 -7.49 6.41 20.87
C LEU A 202 -8.99 6.21 20.67
N ILE A 203 -9.35 5.35 19.71
CA ILE A 203 -10.74 4.95 19.47
C ILE A 203 -10.99 3.64 20.20
N THR A 204 -11.98 3.65 21.10
CA THR A 204 -12.50 2.45 21.76
C THR A 204 -13.78 2.01 21.05
N ILE A 205 -13.87 0.74 20.60
CA ILE A 205 -15.08 0.18 20.01
C ILE A 205 -15.38 -1.20 20.63
N GLY A 206 -16.57 -1.39 21.21
CA GLY A 206 -17.00 -2.65 21.83
C GLY A 206 -17.67 -2.43 23.19
N SER A 207 -18.35 -3.46 23.70
CA SER A 207 -19.18 -3.37 24.90
C SER A 207 -18.39 -3.03 26.17
N LYS A 208 -18.77 -1.92 26.81
CA LYS A 208 -18.25 -1.51 28.13
C LYS A 208 -18.99 -2.15 29.31
N GLY A 209 -20.06 -2.91 29.05
CA GLY A 209 -20.87 -3.55 30.09
C GLY A 209 -20.05 -4.47 31.00
N THR A 210 -20.53 -4.66 32.22
CA THR A 210 -20.03 -5.71 33.12
C THR A 210 -20.17 -7.06 32.44
N PRO A 211 -19.15 -7.94 32.49
CA PRO A 211 -19.29 -9.27 31.91
C PRO A 211 -20.38 -10.05 32.66
N GLN A 212 -21.27 -10.69 31.91
CA GLN A 212 -22.33 -11.55 32.48
C GLN A 212 -21.76 -12.84 33.10
N SER A 213 -20.51 -13.18 32.75
CA SER A 213 -19.72 -14.28 33.30
C SER A 213 -18.56 -13.75 34.14
N ARG A 214 -17.81 -14.66 34.80
CA ARG A 214 -16.55 -14.32 35.49
C ARG A 214 -15.34 -14.19 34.54
N GLU A 215 -15.56 -14.14 33.22
CA GLU A 215 -14.47 -14.13 32.24
C GLU A 215 -13.88 -12.73 31.99
N LYS A 216 -12.60 -12.74 31.59
CA LYS A 216 -11.89 -11.55 31.12
C LYS A 216 -12.43 -11.09 29.76
N ARG A 217 -12.79 -9.81 29.65
CA ARG A 217 -13.19 -9.16 28.40
C ARG A 217 -12.01 -9.15 27.42
N ARG A 218 -12.24 -9.56 26.17
CA ARG A 218 -11.20 -9.70 25.15
C ARG A 218 -10.83 -8.34 24.58
N VAL A 219 -9.54 -8.08 24.41
CA VAL A 219 -9.04 -6.78 23.93
C VAL A 219 -8.07 -6.97 22.76
N ILE A 220 -8.29 -6.19 21.71
CA ILE A 220 -7.41 -6.07 20.54
C ILE A 220 -6.91 -4.63 20.47
N VAL A 221 -5.59 -4.44 20.47
CA VAL A 221 -4.97 -3.13 20.17
C VAL A 221 -4.51 -3.09 18.72
N ILE A 222 -4.86 -2.01 18.01
CA ILE A 222 -4.47 -1.78 16.62
C ILE A 222 -3.80 -0.41 16.50
N MET A 223 -2.69 -0.32 15.78
CA MET A 223 -1.88 0.88 15.61
C MET A 223 -1.55 1.09 14.14
N ALA A 224 -1.43 2.33 13.68
CA ALA A 224 -1.10 2.64 12.29
C ALA A 224 -0.24 3.92 12.15
N ARG A 225 0.42 4.08 10.99
CA ARG A 225 1.26 5.26 10.62
C ARG A 225 2.27 5.64 11.70
N VAL A 226 3.04 4.65 12.16
CA VAL A 226 4.27 4.90 12.92
C VAL A 226 5.35 5.50 12.01
N HIS A 227 5.34 5.14 10.72
CA HIS A 227 6.06 5.84 9.65
C HIS A 227 5.12 6.79 8.89
N PRO A 228 5.52 8.05 8.63
CA PRO A 228 4.66 9.03 7.98
C PRO A 228 4.23 8.74 6.54
N GLY A 229 5.17 8.40 5.64
CA GLY A 229 4.92 8.26 4.20
C GLY A 229 4.20 6.97 3.80
N GLU A 230 3.96 6.08 4.76
CA GLU A 230 3.25 4.82 4.58
C GLU A 230 1.72 5.04 4.61
N SER A 231 1.24 6.00 3.80
CA SER A 231 -0.17 6.43 3.78
C SER A 231 -1.23 5.33 3.56
N PRO A 232 -0.97 4.21 2.84
CA PRO A 232 -1.90 3.07 2.79
C PRO A 232 -2.36 2.56 4.16
N ALA A 233 -1.49 2.60 5.18
CA ALA A 233 -1.82 2.15 6.52
C ALA A 233 -3.03 2.89 7.15
N SER A 234 -3.22 4.18 6.82
CA SER A 234 -4.42 4.92 7.26
C SER A 234 -5.69 4.49 6.55
N PHE A 235 -5.61 4.07 5.29
CA PHE A 235 -6.77 3.54 4.57
C PHE A 235 -7.16 2.15 5.06
N VAL A 236 -6.17 1.29 5.37
CA VAL A 236 -6.42 0.02 6.07
C VAL A 236 -7.11 0.29 7.42
N CYS A 237 -6.58 1.21 8.22
CA CYS A 237 -7.16 1.60 9.51
C CYS A 237 -8.58 2.21 9.38
N GLN A 238 -8.83 3.02 8.35
CA GLN A 238 -10.17 3.52 8.02
C GLN A 238 -11.13 2.37 7.71
N GLY A 239 -10.73 1.40 6.88
CA GLY A 239 -11.57 0.24 6.54
C GLY A 239 -11.90 -0.66 7.75
N ILE A 240 -10.99 -0.76 8.72
CA ILE A 240 -11.25 -1.40 10.02
C ILE A 240 -12.33 -0.60 10.78
N LEU A 241 -12.12 0.71 10.95
CA LEU A 241 -13.01 1.60 11.70
C LEU A 241 -14.43 1.67 11.09
N GLU A 242 -14.56 1.79 9.76
CA GLU A 242 -15.84 1.85 9.08
C GLU A 242 -16.66 0.57 9.29
N LEU A 243 -16.03 -0.61 9.18
CA LEU A 243 -16.73 -1.87 9.41
C LEU A 243 -17.08 -2.05 10.89
N LEU A 244 -16.16 -1.76 11.82
CA LEU A 244 -16.40 -1.85 13.27
C LEU A 244 -17.44 -0.85 13.79
N VAL A 245 -17.70 0.26 13.09
CA VAL A 245 -18.79 1.20 13.40
C VAL A 245 -20.10 0.82 12.68
N SER A 246 -20.07 0.06 11.59
CA SER A 246 -21.27 -0.28 10.81
C SER A 246 -22.26 -1.21 11.53
N SER A 247 -23.49 -1.27 11.01
CA SER A 247 -24.54 -2.25 11.36
C SER A 247 -24.33 -3.66 10.77
N HIS A 248 -23.16 -3.95 10.19
CA HIS A 248 -22.87 -5.25 9.58
C HIS A 248 -22.82 -6.36 10.66
N PRO A 249 -23.42 -7.56 10.44
CA PRO A 249 -23.52 -8.59 11.49
C PRO A 249 -22.20 -8.99 12.15
N VAL A 250 -21.13 -9.15 11.35
CA VAL A 250 -19.75 -9.39 11.83
C VAL A 250 -19.29 -8.37 12.87
N ALA A 251 -19.65 -7.10 12.69
CA ALA A 251 -19.27 -6.02 13.59
C ALA A 251 -20.12 -6.00 14.87
N SER A 252 -21.40 -6.37 14.81
CA SER A 252 -22.22 -6.52 16.03
C SER A 252 -21.67 -7.62 16.93
N ILE A 253 -21.51 -8.83 16.38
CA ILE A 253 -21.01 -10.00 17.10
C ILE A 253 -19.63 -9.71 17.71
N LEU A 254 -18.74 -9.04 16.96
CA LEU A 254 -17.44 -8.62 17.48
C LEU A 254 -17.54 -7.60 18.62
N ARG A 255 -18.37 -6.54 18.49
CA ARG A 255 -18.53 -5.52 19.55
C ARG A 255 -19.13 -6.10 20.84
N GLU A 256 -19.96 -7.13 20.74
CA GLU A 256 -20.56 -7.82 21.88
C GLU A 256 -19.51 -8.60 22.72
N HIS A 257 -18.45 -9.10 22.08
CA HIS A 257 -17.48 -10.02 22.71
C HIS A 257 -16.05 -9.45 22.85
N VAL A 258 -15.70 -8.41 22.09
CA VAL A 258 -14.33 -7.90 21.90
C VAL A 258 -14.29 -6.37 21.97
N ILE A 259 -13.35 -5.84 22.73
CA ILE A 259 -13.05 -4.40 22.80
C ILE A 259 -11.85 -4.11 21.90
N PHE A 260 -12.05 -3.30 20.87
CA PHE A 260 -11.01 -2.76 20.01
C PHE A 260 -10.50 -1.43 20.59
N LYS A 261 -9.17 -1.28 20.63
CA LYS A 261 -8.45 -0.09 21.09
C LYS A 261 -7.50 0.35 19.96
N ILE A 262 -7.93 1.35 19.19
CA ILE A 262 -7.32 1.68 17.89
C ILE A 262 -6.63 3.06 17.97
N VAL A 263 -5.35 3.12 17.62
CA VAL A 263 -4.53 4.34 17.54
C VAL A 263 -4.25 4.64 16.05
N PRO A 264 -5.04 5.51 15.38
CA PRO A 264 -5.06 5.55 13.91
C PRO A 264 -3.84 6.21 13.25
N MET A 265 -3.01 6.93 14.01
CA MET A 265 -1.80 7.60 13.52
C MET A 265 -0.80 7.88 14.65
N LEU A 266 0.25 7.06 14.77
CA LEU A 266 1.28 7.20 15.81
C LEU A 266 2.25 8.38 15.58
N ASN A 267 2.47 8.81 14.34
CA ASN A 267 3.43 9.88 13.99
C ASN A 267 2.77 11.08 13.26
N PRO A 268 1.83 11.81 13.89
CA PRO A 268 1.11 12.90 13.24
C PRO A 268 2.01 14.09 12.85
N ASP A 269 3.14 14.29 13.55
CA ASP A 269 4.09 15.36 13.24
C ASP A 269 4.84 15.08 11.93
N GLY A 270 5.43 13.89 11.78
CA GLY A 270 6.08 13.51 10.53
C GLY A 270 5.10 13.43 9.36
N VAL A 271 3.84 13.03 9.60
CA VAL A 271 2.78 13.05 8.58
C VAL A 271 2.50 14.47 8.11
N PHE A 272 2.29 15.42 9.03
CA PHE A 272 2.03 16.81 8.67
C PHE A 272 3.16 17.42 7.84
N LEU A 273 4.41 17.15 8.21
CA LEU A 273 5.63 17.64 7.55
C LEU A 273 5.91 16.99 6.19
N GLY A 274 5.23 15.90 5.82
CA GLY A 274 5.55 15.14 4.61
C GLY A 274 6.90 14.40 4.69
N ASN A 275 7.28 13.92 5.88
CA ASN A 275 8.37 12.96 5.98
C ASN A 275 7.95 11.60 5.38
N TYR A 276 8.91 10.72 5.12
CA TYR A 276 8.68 9.31 4.77
C TYR A 276 8.71 8.41 6.01
N ARG A 277 9.68 8.59 6.91
CA ARG A 277 10.06 7.60 7.93
C ARG A 277 10.13 8.15 9.34
N SER A 278 10.68 9.35 9.53
CA SER A 278 11.05 9.89 10.85
C SER A 278 9.95 10.69 11.56
N THR A 279 10.15 10.97 12.85
CA THR A 279 9.48 12.08 13.55
C THR A 279 10.06 13.45 13.14
N LEU A 280 9.50 14.53 13.69
CA LEU A 280 10.13 15.86 13.70
C LEU A 280 11.62 15.82 14.06
N MET A 281 12.00 14.98 15.04
CA MET A 281 13.33 14.90 15.62
C MET A 281 14.23 13.85 14.92
N GLY A 282 13.86 13.36 13.73
CA GLY A 282 14.69 12.46 12.93
C GLY A 282 14.65 10.96 13.30
N PHE A 283 13.96 10.58 14.39
CA PHE A 283 13.88 9.18 14.86
C PHE A 283 12.90 8.32 14.05
N ASP A 284 13.30 7.09 13.69
CA ASP A 284 12.39 6.01 13.26
C ASP A 284 11.69 5.43 14.50
N LEU A 285 10.41 5.74 14.68
CA LEU A 285 9.64 5.27 15.84
C LEU A 285 9.56 3.74 15.94
N ASN A 286 9.60 3.00 14.83
CA ASN A 286 9.66 1.54 14.84
C ASN A 286 11.10 1.00 15.01
N ARG A 287 12.03 1.82 15.51
CA ARG A 287 13.27 1.41 16.19
C ARG A 287 13.32 1.90 17.65
N SER A 288 12.54 2.92 18.01
CA SER A 288 12.60 3.58 19.31
C SER A 288 11.82 2.91 20.46
N TRP A 289 11.08 1.80 20.27
CA TRP A 289 10.18 1.27 21.31
C TRP A 289 10.89 0.96 22.64
N HIS A 290 12.03 0.28 22.56
CA HIS A 290 12.87 -0.05 23.71
C HIS A 290 13.55 1.14 24.40
N ILE A 291 13.53 2.33 23.78
CA ILE A 291 14.11 3.60 24.27
C ILE A 291 13.07 4.73 24.29
N ALA A 292 11.79 4.39 24.42
CA ALA A 292 10.69 5.36 24.37
C ALA A 292 10.67 6.25 25.63
N SER A 293 10.95 7.55 25.45
CA SER A 293 10.95 8.55 26.52
C SER A 293 9.75 9.51 26.37
N PRO A 294 9.23 10.09 27.47
CA PRO A 294 8.16 11.09 27.40
C PRO A 294 8.50 12.33 26.57
N TRP A 295 9.80 12.65 26.42
CA TRP A 295 10.27 13.88 25.80
C TRP A 295 10.52 13.73 24.29
N ALA A 296 11.22 12.67 23.87
CA ALA A 296 11.54 12.42 22.46
C ALA A 296 10.51 11.54 21.74
N HIS A 297 9.78 10.71 22.49
CA HIS A 297 8.87 9.70 21.95
C HIS A 297 7.48 9.70 22.66
N PRO A 298 6.84 10.86 22.93
CA PRO A 298 5.63 10.92 23.77
C PRO A 298 4.47 10.05 23.25
N ALA A 299 4.29 9.97 21.92
CA ALA A 299 3.28 9.13 21.30
C ALA A 299 3.51 7.63 21.51
N LEU A 300 4.76 7.15 21.43
CA LEU A 300 5.10 5.77 21.79
C LEU A 300 4.92 5.54 23.28
N ARG A 301 5.39 6.47 24.12
CA ARG A 301 5.34 6.33 25.58
C ARG A 301 3.90 6.15 26.08
N ALA A 302 2.99 7.04 25.67
CA ALA A 302 1.57 6.93 26.00
C ALA A 302 0.94 5.60 25.51
N THR A 303 1.35 5.14 24.32
CA THR A 303 0.87 3.86 23.75
C THR A 303 1.40 2.65 24.53
N ILE A 304 2.68 2.67 24.96
CA ILE A 304 3.29 1.64 25.80
C ILE A 304 2.63 1.60 27.18
N ASP A 305 2.43 2.75 27.83
CA ASP A 305 1.78 2.82 29.14
C ASP A 305 0.33 2.29 29.08
N MET A 306 -0.41 2.61 28.01
CA MET A 306 -1.75 2.07 27.74
C MET A 306 -1.74 0.55 27.53
N LEU A 307 -0.80 0.02 26.75
CA LEU A 307 -0.62 -1.42 26.53
C LEU A 307 -0.31 -2.18 27.84
N LEU A 308 0.61 -1.65 28.65
CA LEU A 308 1.00 -2.22 29.93
C LEU A 308 -0.15 -2.16 30.95
N ALA A 309 -0.97 -1.10 30.92
CA ALA A 309 -2.16 -1.00 31.75
C ALA A 309 -3.24 -2.02 31.37
N LEU A 310 -3.44 -2.29 30.07
CA LEU A 310 -4.39 -3.30 29.59
C LEU A 310 -3.97 -4.73 29.96
N ASP A 311 -2.71 -5.11 29.70
CA ASP A 311 -2.20 -6.47 29.97
C ASP A 311 -2.20 -6.82 31.47
N LYS A 312 -1.93 -5.82 32.33
CA LYS A 312 -1.97 -5.98 33.80
C LYS A 312 -3.38 -5.93 34.40
N ASN A 313 -4.40 -5.52 33.65
CA ASN A 313 -5.75 -5.36 34.19
C ASN A 313 -6.39 -6.73 34.50
N LYS A 314 -7.06 -6.85 35.66
CA LYS A 314 -7.73 -8.09 36.05
C LYS A 314 -8.98 -8.38 35.22
N GLU A 315 -9.68 -7.37 34.71
CA GLU A 315 -10.89 -7.53 33.88
C GLU A 315 -10.62 -7.84 32.40
N PHE A 316 -9.45 -7.49 31.87
CA PHE A 316 -9.14 -7.63 30.44
C PHE A 316 -8.24 -8.83 30.16
N GLN A 317 -8.37 -9.43 28.98
CA GLN A 317 -7.29 -10.19 28.35
C GLN A 317 -6.93 -9.51 27.04
N LEU A 318 -5.73 -8.94 26.98
CA LEU A 318 -5.13 -8.50 25.73
C LEU A 318 -4.74 -9.75 24.93
N ASP A 319 -5.38 -9.96 23.78
CA ASP A 319 -5.10 -11.11 22.91
C ASP A 319 -4.18 -10.72 21.74
N PHE A 320 -4.30 -9.47 21.25
CA PHE A 320 -3.61 -8.99 20.05
C PHE A 320 -3.03 -7.59 20.22
N VAL A 321 -1.83 -7.40 19.66
CA VAL A 321 -1.34 -6.08 19.22
C VAL A 321 -0.99 -6.15 17.74
N LEU A 322 -1.65 -5.33 16.92
CA LEU A 322 -1.45 -5.26 15.47
C LEU A 322 -0.92 -3.89 15.06
N ASP A 323 0.27 -3.86 14.46
CA ASP A 323 0.92 -2.64 13.98
C ASP A 323 0.85 -2.60 12.43
N ILE A 324 0.23 -1.57 11.85
CA ILE A 324 -0.12 -1.48 10.41
C ILE A 324 0.84 -0.55 9.66
N HIS A 325 1.51 -1.11 8.66
CA HIS A 325 2.59 -0.53 7.85
C HIS A 325 2.25 -0.58 6.36
N ALA A 326 3.07 0.06 5.52
CA ALA A 326 2.95 -0.07 4.06
C ALA A 326 4.29 -0.40 3.39
N HIS A 327 4.36 -1.58 2.77
CA HIS A 327 5.62 -2.10 2.26
C HIS A 327 6.00 -1.49 0.90
N SER A 328 7.18 -0.86 0.86
CA SER A 328 7.69 -0.14 -0.31
C SER A 328 8.53 -0.99 -1.28
N SER A 329 8.55 -2.33 -1.10
CA SER A 329 9.39 -3.25 -1.88
C SER A 329 8.73 -4.60 -2.26
N LEU A 330 7.48 -4.86 -1.83
CA LEU A 330 6.78 -6.13 -2.10
C LEU A 330 5.32 -5.87 -2.47
N LYS A 331 4.68 -6.82 -3.16
CA LYS A 331 3.27 -6.80 -3.58
C LYS A 331 2.36 -7.56 -2.60
N GLY A 332 1.06 -7.27 -2.64
CA GLY A 332 0.04 -7.87 -1.76
C GLY A 332 0.05 -7.37 -0.32
N CYS A 333 -0.67 -8.07 0.54
CA CYS A 333 -0.59 -7.93 2.00
C CYS A 333 -0.09 -9.22 2.67
N PHE A 334 0.54 -9.08 3.84
CA PHE A 334 1.18 -10.18 4.56
C PHE A 334 1.43 -9.81 6.04
N ILE A 335 1.89 -10.77 6.84
CA ILE A 335 2.15 -10.61 8.28
C ILE A 335 3.61 -10.87 8.59
N TYR A 336 4.22 -10.01 9.40
CA TYR A 336 5.44 -10.34 10.15
C TYR A 336 5.07 -10.69 11.60
N GLY A 337 5.31 -11.93 12.01
CA GLY A 337 5.10 -12.45 13.36
C GLY A 337 6.41 -12.79 14.08
N ASN A 338 6.35 -13.26 15.33
CA ASN A 338 7.50 -13.70 16.11
C ASN A 338 7.67 -15.23 16.02
N THR A 339 8.90 -15.72 16.20
CA THR A 339 9.15 -17.11 16.62
C THR A 339 9.08 -17.22 18.14
N TYR A 340 8.74 -18.42 18.62
CA TYR A 340 8.66 -18.77 20.04
C TYR A 340 9.25 -20.16 20.27
N GLU A 341 9.87 -20.36 21.43
CA GLU A 341 10.32 -21.70 21.90
C GLU A 341 9.13 -22.53 22.43
N ASP A 342 8.14 -21.86 23.03
CA ASP A 342 6.86 -22.46 23.40
C ASP A 342 6.04 -22.79 22.15
N VAL A 343 5.91 -24.09 21.88
CA VAL A 343 5.19 -24.65 20.72
C VAL A 343 3.73 -24.21 20.71
N TYR A 344 3.03 -24.24 21.86
CA TYR A 344 1.61 -23.87 21.94
C TYR A 344 1.42 -22.35 21.72
N ARG A 345 2.36 -21.52 22.18
CA ARG A 345 2.39 -20.09 21.86
C ARG A 345 2.61 -19.86 20.36
N TYR A 346 3.50 -20.62 19.73
CA TYR A 346 3.75 -20.54 18.29
C TYR A 346 2.54 -21.01 17.46
N GLU A 347 1.94 -22.15 17.79
CA GLU A 347 0.74 -22.68 17.14
C GLU A 347 -0.41 -21.68 17.17
N ARG A 348 -0.72 -21.10 18.35
CA ARG A 348 -1.72 -20.03 18.48
C ARG A 348 -1.36 -18.80 17.63
N HIS A 349 -0.08 -18.44 17.56
CA HIS A 349 0.41 -17.28 16.82
C HIS A 349 0.31 -17.44 15.29
N ILE A 350 0.33 -18.66 14.75
CA ILE A 350 0.16 -18.91 13.31
C ILE A 350 -1.30 -19.07 12.86
N VAL A 351 -2.29 -19.14 13.78
CA VAL A 351 -3.72 -19.26 13.41
C VAL A 351 -4.24 -18.02 12.68
N PHE A 352 -4.10 -16.82 13.26
CA PHE A 352 -4.66 -15.59 12.68
C PHE A 352 -4.10 -15.28 11.27
N PRO A 353 -2.79 -15.39 11.00
CA PRO A 353 -2.25 -15.24 9.65
C PRO A 353 -2.82 -16.24 8.63
N LYS A 354 -3.09 -17.50 9.03
CA LYS A 354 -3.69 -18.53 8.16
C LYS A 354 -5.16 -18.22 7.82
N LEU A 355 -5.94 -17.74 8.78
CA LEU A 355 -7.33 -17.30 8.56
C LEU A 355 -7.40 -16.07 7.65
N LEU A 356 -6.49 -15.11 7.85
CA LEU A 356 -6.38 -13.95 6.96
C LEU A 356 -6.01 -14.36 5.52
N ALA A 357 -5.16 -15.37 5.34
CA ALA A 357 -4.78 -15.90 4.02
C ALA A 357 -5.94 -16.57 3.24
N SER A 358 -6.90 -17.15 3.96
CA SER A 358 -8.11 -17.72 3.35
C SER A 358 -9.17 -16.65 3.03
N LEU A 359 -9.23 -15.57 3.82
CA LEU A 359 -10.16 -14.46 3.64
C LEU A 359 -9.74 -13.38 2.63
N ALA A 360 -8.45 -13.24 2.34
CA ALA A 360 -7.93 -12.21 1.45
C ALA A 360 -7.30 -12.79 0.18
N ASP A 361 -7.78 -12.34 -0.98
CA ASP A 361 -7.24 -12.73 -2.30
C ASP A 361 -5.93 -12.03 -2.66
N ASP A 362 -5.66 -10.92 -1.98
CA ASP A 362 -4.44 -10.13 -2.09
C ASP A 362 -3.38 -10.52 -1.04
N TYR A 363 -3.60 -11.58 -0.26
CA TYR A 363 -2.65 -12.07 0.73
C TYR A 363 -1.56 -12.95 0.12
N VAL A 364 -0.30 -12.63 0.40
CA VAL A 364 0.88 -13.30 -0.17
C VAL A 364 1.61 -14.09 0.92
N ALA A 365 1.26 -15.37 1.04
CA ALA A 365 1.79 -16.24 2.10
C ALA A 365 3.33 -16.41 2.09
N SER A 366 3.97 -16.32 0.92
CA SER A 366 5.44 -16.35 0.79
C SER A 366 6.14 -15.13 1.38
N ASN A 367 5.43 -14.01 1.56
CA ASN A 367 5.95 -12.80 2.19
C ASN A 367 5.69 -12.77 3.70
N THR A 368 4.88 -13.70 4.22
CA THR A 368 4.59 -13.80 5.66
C THR A 368 5.73 -14.53 6.35
N MET A 369 6.32 -13.88 7.36
CA MET A 369 7.52 -14.40 8.04
C MET A 369 7.35 -14.40 9.56
N PHE A 370 7.99 -15.37 10.21
CA PHE A 370 8.13 -15.43 11.67
C PHE A 370 9.62 -15.41 12.00
N ASN A 371 10.10 -14.43 12.76
CA ASN A 371 11.51 -14.34 13.13
C ASN A 371 11.76 -13.65 14.47
N ALA A 372 12.99 -13.82 14.99
CA ALA A 372 13.47 -13.25 16.25
C ALA A 372 14.54 -12.15 16.07
N ASP A 373 14.76 -11.65 14.84
CA ASP A 373 15.86 -10.75 14.45
C ASP A 373 16.17 -9.65 15.50
N VAL A 374 17.41 -9.68 15.99
CA VAL A 374 17.97 -8.77 17.00
C VAL A 374 18.02 -7.34 16.47
N ASN A 375 18.30 -7.15 15.17
CA ASN A 375 18.32 -5.83 14.52
C ASN A 375 16.93 -5.19 14.42
N LYS A 376 15.86 -5.95 14.72
CA LYS A 376 14.49 -5.44 14.85
C LYS A 376 14.01 -5.40 16.31
N ALA A 377 14.86 -5.61 17.32
CA ALA A 377 14.46 -5.62 18.74
C ALA A 377 13.69 -4.35 19.17
N GLY A 378 14.08 -3.18 18.64
CA GLY A 378 13.41 -1.90 18.85
C GLY A 378 12.09 -1.69 18.09
N THR A 379 11.58 -2.68 17.35
CA THR A 379 10.25 -2.63 16.72
C THR A 379 9.13 -2.94 17.71
N ALA A 380 7.92 -2.44 17.45
CA ALA A 380 6.72 -2.75 18.22
C ALA A 380 6.54 -4.27 18.42
N ARG A 381 6.57 -5.01 17.31
CA ARG A 381 6.40 -6.46 17.23
C ARG A 381 7.40 -7.24 18.10
N ARG A 382 8.67 -6.83 18.18
CA ARG A 382 9.72 -7.52 18.96
C ARG A 382 9.70 -7.06 20.43
N TYR A 383 9.68 -5.76 20.68
CA TYR A 383 9.68 -5.20 22.04
C TYR A 383 8.47 -5.69 22.85
N LEU A 384 7.25 -5.48 22.34
CA LEU A 384 6.03 -5.87 23.04
C LEU A 384 5.91 -7.39 23.24
N CYS A 385 6.50 -8.18 22.34
CA CYS A 385 6.57 -9.64 22.47
C CYS A 385 7.39 -10.11 23.69
N SER A 386 8.36 -9.32 24.15
CA SER A 386 9.15 -9.56 25.36
C SER A 386 8.61 -8.88 26.62
N THR A 387 7.78 -7.84 26.47
CA THR A 387 7.32 -7.00 27.61
C THR A 387 5.88 -7.31 28.05
N LEU A 388 5.02 -7.79 27.15
CA LEU A 388 3.64 -8.18 27.45
C LEU A 388 3.54 -9.68 27.76
N SER A 389 2.44 -10.08 28.42
CA SER A 389 2.20 -11.48 28.80
C SER A 389 2.25 -12.46 27.62
N SER A 390 2.58 -13.73 27.90
CA SER A 390 2.70 -14.79 26.88
C SER A 390 1.40 -15.10 26.12
N LYS A 391 0.27 -14.54 26.55
CA LYS A 391 -1.03 -14.61 25.89
C LYS A 391 -1.18 -13.65 24.72
N VAL A 392 -0.43 -12.53 24.72
CA VAL A 392 -0.51 -11.53 23.65
C VAL A 392 0.21 -12.02 22.39
N ASN A 393 -0.51 -12.00 21.27
CA ASN A 393 0.04 -12.18 19.93
C ASN A 393 0.40 -10.81 19.33
N CYS A 394 1.69 -10.55 19.10
CA CYS A 394 2.18 -9.28 18.53
C CYS A 394 2.56 -9.46 17.05
N TYR A 395 1.94 -8.69 16.15
CA TYR A 395 2.16 -8.74 14.71
C TYR A 395 2.42 -7.36 14.10
N THR A 396 3.17 -7.35 13.00
CA THR A 396 3.12 -6.27 12.01
C THR A 396 2.33 -6.75 10.81
N PHE A 397 1.36 -5.96 10.34
CA PHE A 397 0.65 -6.17 9.07
C PHE A 397 1.17 -5.19 8.03
N GLU A 398 1.56 -5.72 6.89
CA GLU A 398 2.14 -5.00 5.76
C GLU A 398 1.17 -5.04 4.58
N VAL A 399 1.00 -3.91 3.89
CA VAL A 399 0.30 -3.84 2.60
C VAL A 399 1.15 -3.09 1.58
N SER A 400 1.25 -3.60 0.34
CA SER A 400 2.04 -2.97 -0.72
C SER A 400 1.59 -1.54 -1.01
N ILE A 401 2.53 -0.60 -1.15
CA ILE A 401 2.22 0.74 -1.67
C ILE A 401 1.79 0.75 -3.15
N PHE A 402 1.95 -0.37 -3.87
CA PHE A 402 1.62 -0.50 -5.29
C PHE A 402 0.31 -1.24 -5.53
N GLY A 403 0.30 -2.55 -5.28
CA GLY A 403 -0.69 -3.49 -5.78
C GLY A 403 -0.42 -4.95 -5.38
N TYR A 404 -1.18 -5.87 -5.95
CA TYR A 404 -1.12 -7.30 -5.65
C TYR A 404 -1.28 -8.15 -6.92
N HIS A 405 -0.85 -9.41 -6.85
CA HIS A 405 -1.14 -10.42 -7.87
C HIS A 405 -2.34 -11.26 -7.40
N PRO A 406 -3.44 -11.34 -8.17
CA PRO A 406 -4.53 -12.26 -7.86
C PRO A 406 -4.03 -13.71 -7.90
N LYS A 407 -4.63 -14.58 -7.07
CA LYS A 407 -4.32 -16.02 -7.04
C LYS A 407 -4.47 -16.62 -8.45
N GLY A 408 -3.37 -17.05 -9.06
CA GLY A 408 -3.33 -17.58 -10.42
C GLY A 408 -3.18 -16.56 -11.56
N SER A 409 -2.79 -15.30 -11.29
CA SER A 409 -2.53 -14.29 -12.31
C SER A 409 -1.27 -13.46 -12.03
N GLU A 410 -0.40 -13.34 -13.03
CA GLU A 410 0.79 -12.47 -13.00
C GLU A 410 0.45 -10.98 -13.22
N THR A 411 -0.82 -10.65 -13.55
CA THR A 411 -1.23 -9.26 -13.75
C THR A 411 -1.33 -8.55 -12.40
N THR A 412 -0.45 -7.58 -12.14
CA THR A 412 -0.55 -6.75 -10.94
C THR A 412 -1.82 -5.88 -11.00
N ILE A 413 -2.72 -6.05 -10.03
CA ILE A 413 -3.83 -5.12 -9.78
C ILE A 413 -3.34 -4.03 -8.82
N PRO A 414 -3.31 -2.75 -9.22
CA PRO A 414 -2.95 -1.66 -8.32
C PRO A 414 -3.98 -1.47 -7.19
N TYR A 415 -3.51 -1.20 -5.97
CA TYR A 415 -4.40 -0.83 -4.87
C TYR A 415 -4.97 0.59 -5.07
N THR A 416 -6.30 0.69 -4.96
CA THR A 416 -7.05 1.94 -4.80
C THR A 416 -7.29 2.28 -3.32
N GLU A 417 -7.75 3.49 -3.00
CA GLU A 417 -8.13 3.88 -1.62
C GLU A 417 -9.13 2.88 -0.99
N ASP A 418 -10.18 2.46 -1.72
CA ASP A 418 -11.08 1.40 -1.26
C ASP A 418 -10.42 0.02 -1.17
N SER A 419 -9.47 -0.30 -2.03
CA SER A 419 -8.78 -1.60 -1.95
C SER A 419 -7.93 -1.72 -0.68
N TYR A 420 -7.32 -0.63 -0.20
CA TYR A 420 -6.70 -0.61 1.12
C TYR A 420 -7.74 -0.72 2.25
N MET A 421 -8.87 -0.02 2.13
CA MET A 421 -9.99 -0.19 3.08
C MET A 421 -10.51 -1.64 3.09
N ARG A 422 -10.52 -2.34 1.95
CA ARG A 422 -10.87 -3.77 1.84
C ARG A 422 -9.91 -4.67 2.62
N CYS A 423 -8.60 -4.41 2.59
CA CYS A 423 -7.63 -5.12 3.47
C CYS A 423 -8.03 -4.96 4.94
N GLY A 424 -8.39 -3.75 5.36
CA GLY A 424 -8.89 -3.46 6.70
C GLY A 424 -10.18 -4.21 7.06
N ARG A 425 -11.14 -4.24 6.14
CA ARG A 425 -12.39 -5.01 6.28
C ARG A 425 -12.15 -6.52 6.39
N ASN A 426 -11.09 -7.03 5.75
CA ASN A 426 -10.69 -8.44 5.84
C ASN A 426 -9.99 -8.78 7.17
N LEU A 427 -9.18 -7.87 7.74
CA LEU A 427 -8.63 -8.03 9.10
C LEU A 427 -9.73 -8.18 10.16
N VAL A 428 -10.80 -7.38 10.08
CA VAL A 428 -11.96 -7.48 10.98
C VAL A 428 -12.67 -8.84 10.85
N ARG A 429 -12.82 -9.37 9.63
CA ARG A 429 -13.37 -10.72 9.41
C ARG A 429 -12.47 -11.82 10.00
N ALA A 430 -11.16 -11.69 9.83
CA ALA A 430 -10.20 -12.65 10.38
C ALA A 430 -10.20 -12.67 11.92
N PHE A 431 -10.51 -11.55 12.59
CA PHE A 431 -10.72 -11.54 14.04
C PHE A 431 -11.99 -12.30 14.46
N LEU A 432 -13.10 -12.20 13.72
CA LEU A 432 -14.29 -13.01 14.00
C LEU A 432 -14.01 -14.50 13.84
N GLU A 433 -13.42 -14.91 12.71
CA GLU A 433 -13.08 -16.31 12.47
C GLU A 433 -12.09 -16.84 13.51
N TYR A 434 -11.08 -16.04 13.91
CA TYR A 434 -10.16 -16.42 14.97
C TYR A 434 -10.90 -16.72 16.28
N TYR A 435 -11.75 -15.80 16.75
CA TYR A 435 -12.47 -16.01 18.01
C TYR A 435 -13.54 -17.10 17.94
N GLN A 436 -14.08 -17.40 16.76
CA GLN A 436 -14.92 -18.58 16.54
C GLN A 436 -14.13 -19.89 16.60
N VAL A 437 -12.95 -19.93 15.96
CA VAL A 437 -12.04 -21.10 16.00
C VAL A 437 -11.47 -21.32 17.40
N THR A 438 -11.20 -20.27 18.18
CA THR A 438 -10.77 -20.38 19.59
C THR A 438 -11.94 -20.51 20.58
N GLY A 439 -13.16 -20.82 20.10
CA GLY A 439 -14.34 -21.08 20.96
C GLY A 439 -14.78 -19.91 21.85
N THR A 440 -14.31 -18.70 21.56
CA THR A 440 -14.54 -17.47 22.36
C THR A 440 -15.79 -16.72 21.90
N ILE A 441 -16.17 -16.90 20.63
CA ILE A 441 -17.45 -16.48 20.06
C ILE A 441 -18.15 -17.75 19.57
N PRO A 442 -19.42 -18.01 19.94
CA PRO A 442 -20.16 -19.17 19.43
C PRO A 442 -20.25 -19.18 17.89
N VAL A 443 -20.14 -20.37 17.29
CA VAL A 443 -20.16 -20.55 15.82
C VAL A 443 -21.58 -20.37 15.23
N SER A 444 -22.62 -20.32 16.07
CA SER A 444 -24.02 -20.22 15.63
C SER A 444 -24.50 -18.77 15.51
N LEU A 445 -24.58 -18.24 14.28
CA LEU A 445 -25.56 -17.21 13.85
C LEU A 445 -25.46 -16.87 12.34
N THR A 446 -24.35 -17.19 11.67
CA THR A 446 -24.14 -16.86 10.25
C THR A 446 -24.87 -17.78 9.26
N SER A 447 -25.18 -19.03 9.66
CA SER A 447 -25.88 -20.01 8.82
C SER A 447 -27.33 -19.60 8.49
N GLU A 448 -28.05 -19.03 9.46
CA GLU A 448 -29.46 -18.63 9.31
C GLU A 448 -29.66 -17.43 8.37
N LEU A 449 -28.64 -16.58 8.22
CA LEU A 449 -28.68 -15.45 7.28
C LEU A 449 -28.73 -15.91 5.82
N SER A 450 -28.28 -17.13 5.52
CA SER A 450 -28.40 -17.76 4.19
C SER A 450 -29.82 -18.31 3.92
N THR A 451 -30.59 -18.65 4.96
CA THR A 451 -31.85 -19.40 4.86
C THR A 451 -33.11 -18.55 4.94
N LYS A 452 -33.01 -17.20 4.97
CA LYS A 452 -34.13 -16.28 4.75
C LYS A 452 -34.65 -16.37 3.31
N ARG A 453 -35.44 -17.42 3.06
CA ARG A 453 -36.17 -17.69 1.82
C ARG A 453 -36.93 -16.43 1.37
N ARG A 454 -36.70 -16.01 0.12
CA ARG A 454 -37.61 -15.09 -0.59
C ARG A 454 -39.05 -15.64 -0.48
N PRO A 455 -40.08 -14.80 -0.26
CA PRO A 455 -41.46 -15.26 -0.26
C PRO A 455 -41.77 -15.91 -1.61
N LYS A 456 -42.24 -17.17 -1.57
CA LYS A 456 -42.57 -17.92 -2.78
C LYS A 456 -43.87 -17.38 -3.38
N THR A 457 -43.76 -16.61 -4.46
CA THR A 457 -44.90 -16.33 -5.32
C THR A 457 -45.38 -17.65 -5.95
N HIS A 458 -46.59 -18.09 -5.60
CA HIS A 458 -47.17 -19.30 -6.14
C HIS A 458 -47.51 -19.10 -7.62
N ARG A 459 -46.72 -19.73 -8.51
CA ARG A 459 -47.10 -19.91 -9.92
C ARG A 459 -46.82 -21.34 -10.35
N THR A 460 -47.84 -22.17 -10.23
CA THR A 460 -47.81 -23.58 -10.62
C THR A 460 -47.65 -23.73 -12.14
N ARG A 461 -46.67 -24.52 -12.55
CA ARG A 461 -46.61 -25.17 -13.87
C ARG A 461 -46.33 -26.65 -13.65
N PRO A 462 -47.16 -27.57 -14.15
CA PRO A 462 -46.88 -29.00 -14.05
C PRO A 462 -45.76 -29.38 -15.02
N THR A 463 -44.78 -30.16 -14.55
CA THR A 463 -43.78 -30.82 -15.38
C THR A 463 -43.83 -32.32 -15.15
N THR A 464 -43.99 -33.08 -16.23
CA THR A 464 -44.12 -34.53 -16.22
C THR A 464 -42.85 -35.23 -15.75
N ARG A 465 -43.02 -36.25 -14.90
CA ARG A 465 -41.94 -36.93 -14.17
C ARG A 465 -41.46 -38.17 -14.92
N ASN A 466 -40.47 -38.02 -15.79
CA ASN A 466 -39.72 -39.17 -16.34
C ASN A 466 -38.69 -39.66 -15.30
N SER A 467 -38.55 -40.98 -15.17
CA SER A 467 -37.61 -41.62 -14.25
C SER A 467 -36.26 -41.90 -14.91
N THR A 468 -35.18 -41.47 -14.26
CA THR A 468 -33.80 -41.89 -14.57
C THR A 468 -33.16 -42.50 -13.33
N ARG A 469 -32.38 -43.57 -13.54
CA ARG A 469 -31.86 -44.44 -12.47
C ARG A 469 -30.85 -43.72 -11.58
N GLU A 470 -30.82 -44.09 -10.30
CA GLU A 470 -29.74 -43.72 -9.38
C GLU A 470 -28.39 -44.32 -9.83
N ARG A 471 -27.29 -43.61 -9.52
CA ARG A 471 -25.93 -44.14 -9.65
C ARG A 471 -25.46 -44.70 -8.29
N PRO A 472 -24.68 -45.80 -8.26
CA PRO A 472 -24.11 -46.32 -7.02
C PRO A 472 -23.18 -45.31 -6.31
N LYS A 473 -23.14 -45.38 -4.98
CA LYS A 473 -22.20 -44.59 -4.16
C LYS A 473 -20.83 -45.25 -4.16
N THR A 474 -19.81 -44.58 -4.69
CA THR A 474 -18.41 -45.01 -4.58
C THR A 474 -17.82 -44.57 -3.24
N THR A 475 -17.27 -45.51 -2.48
CA THR A 475 -16.48 -45.21 -1.27
C THR A 475 -15.15 -44.56 -1.65
N ARG A 476 -14.84 -43.39 -1.06
CA ARG A 476 -13.49 -42.81 -1.11
C ARG A 476 -12.68 -43.34 0.07
N SER A 477 -11.63 -44.10 -0.23
CA SER A 477 -10.49 -44.24 0.69
C SER A 477 -9.74 -42.90 0.77
N GLN A 478 -9.14 -42.60 1.93
CA GLN A 478 -8.19 -41.50 2.05
C GLN A 478 -6.86 -41.90 1.41
N ALA A 479 -6.22 -40.98 0.71
CA ALA A 479 -4.83 -41.13 0.28
C ALA A 479 -3.91 -40.66 1.41
N LEU A 480 -2.86 -41.44 1.73
CA LEU A 480 -1.75 -40.94 2.54
C LEU A 480 -0.96 -39.93 1.71
N LEU A 481 -0.61 -38.80 2.32
CA LEU A 481 0.37 -37.86 1.78
C LEU A 481 1.76 -38.23 2.30
N HIS A 482 2.69 -38.48 1.38
CA HIS A 482 4.06 -38.83 1.71
C HIS A 482 4.88 -37.55 1.91
N PHE A 483 5.54 -37.39 3.07
CA PHE A 483 6.35 -36.21 3.39
C PHE A 483 7.81 -36.40 2.96
N THR A 484 8.07 -36.18 1.67
CA THR A 484 9.42 -36.01 1.10
C THR A 484 9.39 -34.86 0.09
N ASP A 485 10.52 -34.16 -0.06
CA ASP A 485 10.77 -33.02 -0.96
C ASP A 485 10.28 -31.63 -0.52
N LEU A 486 10.79 -31.18 0.65
CA LEU A 486 10.83 -29.76 1.04
C LEU A 486 12.29 -29.24 1.08
N ASN A 487 12.95 -29.20 -0.07
CA ASN A 487 14.21 -28.46 -0.23
C ASN A 487 13.94 -26.95 -0.27
N ILE A 488 13.78 -26.35 0.92
CA ILE A 488 13.63 -24.90 1.08
C ILE A 488 15.01 -24.26 0.90
N HIS A 489 15.22 -23.62 -0.25
CA HIS A 489 16.39 -22.77 -0.46
C HIS A 489 16.31 -21.54 0.46
N TYR A 490 17.34 -21.35 1.28
CA TYR A 490 17.47 -20.19 2.16
C TYR A 490 18.11 -19.01 1.40
N GLU A 491 17.30 -18.01 1.04
CA GLU A 491 17.78 -16.68 0.64
C GLU A 491 17.40 -15.64 1.70
N SER A 492 18.36 -15.22 2.51
CA SER A 492 18.15 -14.36 3.68
C SER A 492 18.50 -12.89 3.41
N GLU A 493 17.80 -12.23 2.47
CA GLU A 493 18.07 -10.83 2.10
C GLU A 493 16.90 -9.86 2.30
N THR A 494 16.87 -9.15 3.43
CA THR A 494 16.17 -7.87 3.58
C THR A 494 16.89 -6.90 4.53
N SER A 495 17.29 -5.72 4.02
CA SER A 495 17.66 -4.51 4.80
C SER A 495 18.91 -4.60 5.69
N GLY A 496 20.08 -4.76 5.06
CA GLY A 496 21.37 -4.35 5.61
C GLY A 496 22.09 -3.42 4.63
N ASP A 497 22.18 -2.13 4.96
CA ASP A 497 22.88 -1.08 4.18
C ASP A 497 23.49 -0.06 5.17
N GLU A 498 24.47 -0.51 5.96
CA GLU A 498 25.35 0.39 6.72
C GLU A 498 26.81 -0.05 6.58
N LEU A 499 27.58 0.76 5.85
CA LEU A 499 29.05 0.94 5.93
C LEU A 499 29.96 -0.30 5.79
N GLN A 500 30.76 -0.34 4.72
CA GLN A 500 32.15 0.15 4.80
C GLN A 500 32.86 0.22 3.43
N HIS A 501 33.72 1.22 3.25
CA HIS A 501 34.84 1.15 2.31
C HIS A 501 36.05 0.53 3.02
N SER A 502 36.65 -0.51 2.45
CA SER A 502 38.10 -0.72 2.56
C SER A 502 38.62 -1.55 1.37
N ASN A 503 39.76 -1.16 0.81
CA ASN A 503 40.39 -1.88 -0.30
C ASN A 503 41.29 -3.00 0.23
N ARG A 504 41.16 -4.22 -0.29
CA ARG A 504 42.33 -5.10 -0.45
C ARG A 504 42.17 -6.14 -1.56
N ASN A 505 43.23 -6.29 -2.35
CA ASN A 505 43.33 -7.26 -3.43
C ASN A 505 43.50 -8.68 -2.89
N GLN A 506 42.96 -9.68 -3.60
CA GLN A 506 43.66 -10.95 -3.88
C GLN A 506 43.09 -11.62 -5.14
N LEU A 507 43.81 -12.60 -5.69
CA LEU A 507 43.69 -13.06 -7.08
C LEU A 507 43.23 -14.53 -7.19
N SER A 508 42.15 -14.76 -7.96
CA SER A 508 42.03 -15.83 -8.98
C SER A 508 42.16 -17.33 -8.53
N PRO A 509 42.00 -18.35 -9.41
CA PRO A 509 41.46 -18.36 -10.78
C PRO A 509 40.35 -19.43 -11.06
N SER A 510 39.49 -19.12 -12.04
CA SER A 510 38.91 -20.02 -13.09
C SER A 510 38.39 -21.45 -12.79
N ARG A 511 37.24 -21.77 -13.41
CA ARG A 511 37.17 -22.84 -14.44
C ARG A 511 36.02 -22.59 -15.43
N HIS A 512 36.25 -22.91 -16.70
CA HIS A 512 35.25 -22.87 -17.79
C HIS A 512 34.60 -24.25 -17.97
N LEU A 513 33.41 -24.29 -18.58
CA LEU A 513 33.27 -24.94 -19.90
C LEU A 513 32.01 -24.47 -20.66
N HIS A 514 32.09 -24.59 -21.98
CA HIS A 514 31.01 -24.39 -22.95
C HIS A 514 30.10 -25.66 -22.99
N ASP A 515 28.92 -25.68 -23.61
CA ASP A 515 28.80 -25.47 -25.06
C ASP A 515 27.40 -25.08 -25.57
N LYS A 516 27.32 -24.75 -26.87
CA LYS A 516 26.09 -24.55 -27.65
C LYS A 516 26.01 -25.56 -28.79
N TYR A 517 24.81 -25.96 -29.18
CA TYR A 517 24.51 -26.29 -30.58
C TYR A 517 23.09 -25.85 -30.97
N THR A 518 22.89 -25.58 -32.25
CA THR A 518 21.65 -25.07 -32.86
C THR A 518 21.40 -25.78 -34.18
N ASP A 519 20.12 -26.03 -34.51
CA ASP A 519 19.47 -25.97 -35.85
C ASP A 519 18.02 -26.52 -35.71
N ARG A 520 16.97 -25.99 -36.37
CA ARG A 520 16.62 -25.93 -37.82
C ARG A 520 16.40 -27.33 -38.44
N GLU A 521 15.39 -27.61 -39.27
CA GLU A 521 14.19 -26.88 -39.77
C GLU A 521 13.13 -27.95 -40.21
N GLU A 522 11.94 -27.76 -40.80
CA GLU A 522 11.29 -26.64 -41.51
C GLU A 522 9.76 -26.57 -41.22
N HIS A 523 8.86 -27.00 -42.13
CA HIS A 523 7.38 -26.80 -42.07
C HIS A 523 6.55 -28.08 -42.32
N TYR A 524 5.23 -28.00 -42.06
CA TYR A 524 4.23 -28.47 -43.04
C TYR A 524 2.89 -27.73 -42.89
N ILE A 525 2.24 -27.40 -44.02
CA ILE A 525 0.91 -26.77 -44.09
C ILE A 525 0.00 -27.61 -45.02
N LYS A 526 -1.27 -27.82 -44.64
CA LYS A 526 -2.32 -28.23 -45.59
C LYS A 526 -3.63 -27.48 -45.35
N LYS A 527 -4.16 -26.88 -46.42
CA LYS A 527 -5.56 -26.47 -46.58
C LYS A 527 -6.19 -27.32 -47.67
N VAL A 528 -7.43 -27.78 -47.46
CA VAL A 528 -8.40 -28.07 -48.52
C VAL A 528 -9.76 -27.61 -48.00
N GLY A 529 -10.65 -27.12 -48.87
CA GLY A 529 -12.01 -26.71 -48.50
C GLY A 529 -13.05 -27.39 -49.40
N GLY A 530 -14.30 -27.36 -48.98
CA GLY A 530 -15.47 -27.83 -49.73
C GLY A 530 -16.74 -27.23 -49.13
N GLY A 531 -17.67 -26.79 -49.97
CA GLY A 531 -18.92 -26.12 -49.55
C GLY A 531 -20.17 -26.94 -49.87
N GLY A 532 -21.29 -26.60 -49.22
CA GLY A 532 -22.60 -27.17 -49.49
C GLY A 532 -23.72 -26.24 -49.02
N LEU A 533 -24.78 -26.10 -49.81
CA LEU A 533 -25.93 -25.22 -49.56
C LEU A 533 -27.23 -26.03 -49.47
N ILE A 534 -27.98 -25.89 -48.37
CA ILE A 534 -29.40 -26.27 -48.26
C ILE A 534 -30.12 -25.14 -47.51
N ALA A 535 -31.39 -24.89 -47.84
CA ALA A 535 -32.06 -23.62 -47.57
C ALA A 535 -33.21 -23.65 -46.54
N LYS A 536 -33.36 -22.52 -45.83
CA LYS A 536 -34.60 -21.92 -45.29
C LYS A 536 -35.60 -22.80 -44.52
N SER A 537 -35.65 -22.56 -43.20
CA SER A 537 -36.92 -22.30 -42.50
C SER A 537 -36.69 -21.26 -41.41
N GLY A 538 -37.45 -20.17 -41.39
CA GLY A 538 -37.26 -19.07 -40.42
C GLY A 538 -38.50 -18.82 -39.55
N ARG A 539 -38.30 -18.33 -38.33
CA ARG A 539 -39.33 -17.69 -37.49
C ARG A 539 -38.71 -16.83 -36.39
N PHE A 540 -39.24 -15.62 -36.23
CA PHE A 540 -39.11 -14.65 -35.12
C PHE A 540 -37.70 -14.37 -34.54
N GLY A 541 -37.22 -13.14 -34.75
CA GLY A 541 -35.96 -12.66 -34.21
C GLY A 541 -36.06 -12.16 -32.76
N SER A 542 -34.96 -12.31 -32.03
CA SER A 542 -34.71 -11.63 -30.74
C SER A 542 -34.44 -10.13 -30.97
N PRO A 543 -34.76 -9.25 -30.00
CA PRO A 543 -34.23 -7.87 -30.04
C PRO A 543 -32.70 -7.89 -29.96
N PRO A 544 -32.00 -6.91 -30.56
CA PRO A 544 -30.55 -6.80 -30.44
C PRO A 544 -30.15 -6.59 -28.97
N PRO A 545 -29.00 -7.12 -28.53
CA PRO A 545 -28.50 -6.84 -27.19
C PRO A 545 -28.26 -5.35 -27.04
N SER A 546 -28.79 -4.74 -25.99
CA SER A 546 -28.53 -3.34 -25.67
C SER A 546 -27.05 -3.15 -25.39
N THR A 547 -26.30 -2.59 -26.34
CA THR A 547 -24.95 -2.09 -26.12
C THR A 547 -25.01 -0.97 -25.09
N PHE A 548 -24.77 -1.33 -23.83
CA PHE A 548 -24.39 -0.37 -22.80
C PHE A 548 -23.08 0.28 -23.25
N VAL A 549 -23.20 1.44 -23.90
CA VAL A 549 -22.08 2.33 -24.12
C VAL A 549 -21.66 2.83 -22.74
N VAL A 550 -20.71 2.13 -22.13
CA VAL A 550 -19.96 2.65 -21.00
C VAL A 550 -19.17 3.83 -21.55
N VAL A 551 -19.74 5.03 -21.40
CA VAL A 551 -19.02 6.28 -21.61
C VAL A 551 -17.78 6.20 -20.72
N PRO A 552 -16.56 6.35 -21.26
CA PRO A 552 -15.35 6.28 -20.44
C PRO A 552 -15.44 7.27 -19.27
N GLU A 553 -15.07 6.84 -18.05
CA GLU A 553 -14.75 7.81 -17.01
C GLU A 553 -13.69 8.77 -17.57
N PRO A 554 -13.80 10.10 -17.37
CA PRO A 554 -12.83 11.06 -17.89
C PRO A 554 -11.46 10.84 -17.25
N SER A 555 -10.61 10.10 -17.96
CA SER A 555 -9.21 9.88 -17.60
C SER A 555 -8.40 11.16 -17.73
N LEU A 556 -7.29 11.24 -17.00
CA LEU A 556 -6.23 12.20 -17.30
C LEU A 556 -5.65 11.91 -18.70
N SER A 557 -5.34 12.95 -19.49
CA SER A 557 -4.62 12.76 -20.75
C SER A 557 -3.21 12.28 -20.48
N ILE A 558 -2.95 11.00 -20.71
CA ILE A 558 -1.63 10.42 -20.52
C ILE A 558 -1.28 9.61 -21.79
N ILE A 559 -0.06 9.82 -22.29
CA ILE A 559 0.33 9.77 -23.72
C ILE A 559 0.48 8.30 -24.24
N ASP A 560 1.02 8.11 -25.44
CA ASP A 560 1.85 6.93 -25.76
C ASP A 560 3.08 7.40 -26.55
N PHE A 561 4.28 7.12 -26.04
CA PHE A 561 5.54 7.55 -26.67
C PHE A 561 5.84 6.82 -27.97
N ASN A 562 5.21 5.66 -28.23
CA ASN A 562 5.35 4.94 -29.49
C ASN A 562 4.77 5.70 -30.70
N LEU A 563 3.93 6.72 -30.48
CA LEU A 563 3.42 7.62 -31.52
C LEU A 563 4.44 8.71 -31.93
N ILE A 564 5.42 9.01 -31.06
CA ILE A 564 6.43 10.06 -31.28
C ILE A 564 7.63 9.51 -32.06
N THR A 565 8.04 8.27 -31.79
CA THR A 565 9.18 7.64 -32.49
C THR A 565 8.90 7.36 -33.95
N ARG A 566 7.68 6.93 -34.32
CA ARG A 566 7.31 6.66 -35.72
C ARG A 566 7.35 7.91 -36.60
N SER A 567 6.69 8.98 -36.16
CA SER A 567 6.63 10.25 -36.91
C SER A 567 8.03 10.88 -37.07
N GLY A 568 8.85 10.88 -36.01
CA GLY A 568 10.24 11.34 -36.08
C GLY A 568 11.13 10.52 -37.04
N ILE A 569 10.99 9.19 -37.04
CA ILE A 569 11.77 8.29 -37.92
C ILE A 569 11.33 8.42 -39.39
N GLU A 570 10.03 8.55 -39.66
CA GLU A 570 9.52 8.77 -41.03
C GLU A 570 9.94 10.13 -41.60
N GLU A 571 9.99 11.18 -40.77
CA GLU A 571 10.47 12.49 -41.21
C GLU A 571 11.99 12.51 -41.44
N ALA A 572 12.77 11.86 -40.56
CA ALA A 572 14.22 11.71 -40.71
C ALA A 572 14.61 10.90 -41.96
N THR A 573 13.91 9.79 -42.23
CA THR A 573 14.15 8.96 -43.42
C THR A 573 13.70 9.65 -44.71
N ARG A 574 12.68 10.52 -44.68
CA ARG A 574 12.35 11.41 -45.80
C ARG A 574 13.44 12.44 -46.08
N LYS A 575 13.95 13.15 -45.07
CA LYS A 575 14.95 14.22 -45.25
C LYS A 575 16.28 13.74 -45.82
N ASN A 576 16.69 12.51 -45.51
CA ASN A 576 17.93 11.92 -46.06
C ASN A 576 17.83 11.41 -47.51
N ARG A 577 16.64 11.43 -48.15
CA ARG A 577 16.44 10.87 -49.51
C ARG A 577 16.53 11.89 -50.66
N HIS A 578 17.06 13.10 -50.40
CA HIS A 578 17.08 14.23 -51.35
C HIS A 578 18.43 14.96 -51.46
N LYS A 579 19.56 14.29 -51.18
CA LYS A 579 20.91 14.88 -51.33
C LYS A 579 21.93 14.03 -52.13
N THR A 580 21.47 13.09 -52.94
CA THR A 580 22.32 12.22 -53.78
C THR A 580 21.78 12.06 -55.21
N HIS A 581 21.54 13.19 -55.90
CA HIS A 581 21.48 13.24 -57.37
C HIS A 581 21.68 14.67 -57.90
N ARG A 582 22.94 15.06 -58.07
CA ARG A 582 23.44 15.94 -59.14
C ARG A 582 24.95 15.83 -59.23
#